data_AF-A0A959T454-F1
#
_entry.id   AF-A0A959T454-F1
#
_cell.length_a   1.000
_cell.length_b   1.000
_cell.length_c   1.000
_cell.angle_alpha   90.00
_cell.angle_beta   90.00
_cell.angle_gamma   90.00
#
_symmetry.space_group_name_H-M   'P 1'
#
loop_
_entity.id
_entity.type
_entity.pdbx_description
1 polymer ?
#
loop_
_entity_poly.entity_id
_entity_poly.type
_entity_poly.pdbx_seq_one_letter_code
_entity_poly.pdbx_strand_id
1 'polypeptide(L)'
;ATDPDGNVIAEVEDDLIRTTLKLRGMLGYKLINGDGFKLRVATGVSYDLLLGIDNSEGNIAWEMDDFKDGSFNLDLAVGLDIAFLTVEPGLSYGLTNVFEDDPLLSENDAKYVTTSLTVGIVLGGGSR
;
A
#
# COMPACT_ATOMS: atom_id res chain seq x y z
N ALA A 1 -13.50 -10.00 -24.67
CA ALA A 1 -13.59 -10.43 -26.08
C ALA A 1 -12.46 -11.44 -26.37
N THR A 2 -12.48 -12.21 -27.46
CA THR A 2 -11.41 -13.19 -27.80
C THR A 2 -10.57 -12.65 -28.96
N ASP A 3 -9.25 -12.80 -28.90
CA ASP A 3 -8.38 -12.46 -30.03
C ASP A 3 -8.56 -13.49 -31.18
N PRO A 4 -8.11 -13.20 -32.41
CA PRO A 4 -8.28 -14.13 -33.54
C PRO A 4 -7.43 -15.41 -33.43
N ASP A 5 -6.58 -15.54 -32.41
CA ASP A 5 -5.76 -16.72 -32.14
C ASP A 5 -6.38 -17.63 -31.05
N GLY A 6 -7.60 -17.32 -30.60
CA GLY A 6 -8.35 -18.14 -29.65
C GLY A 6 -7.94 -17.95 -28.19
N ASN A 7 -7.13 -16.94 -27.89
CA ASN A 7 -6.78 -16.60 -26.51
C ASN A 7 -7.94 -15.82 -25.87
N VAL A 8 -8.39 -16.29 -24.72
CA VAL A 8 -9.34 -15.55 -23.88
C VAL A 8 -8.61 -14.30 -23.38
N ILE A 9 -8.91 -13.15 -23.98
CA ILE A 9 -8.52 -11.86 -23.44
C ILE A 9 -9.44 -11.65 -22.22
N ALA A 10 -8.98 -12.09 -21.06
CA ALA A 10 -9.53 -11.62 -19.81
C ALA A 10 -9.19 -10.13 -19.72
N GLU A 11 -10.07 -9.28 -20.22
CA GLU A 11 -10.18 -7.92 -19.71
C GLU A 11 -10.58 -8.07 -18.25
N VAL A 12 -9.58 -8.14 -17.37
CA VAL A 12 -9.76 -8.10 -15.92
C VAL A 12 -10.13 -6.65 -15.58
N GLU A 13 -11.36 -6.28 -15.88
CA GLU A 13 -12.05 -5.17 -15.23
C GLU A 13 -12.66 -5.71 -13.91
N ASP A 14 -11.81 -6.27 -13.05
CA ASP A 14 -12.25 -6.66 -11.71
C ASP A 14 -12.07 -5.45 -10.79
N ASP A 15 -13.18 -4.82 -10.42
CA ASP A 15 -13.30 -3.89 -9.30
C ASP A 15 -13.09 -4.66 -7.98
N LEU A 16 -11.88 -5.19 -7.80
CA LEU A 16 -11.49 -5.97 -6.64
C LEU A 16 -11.13 -5.04 -5.49
N ILE A 17 -12.09 -4.82 -4.60
CA ILE A 17 -11.88 -4.01 -3.39
C ILE A 17 -11.32 -4.90 -2.29
N ARG A 18 -10.06 -4.67 -1.93
CA ARG A 18 -9.39 -5.33 -0.80
C ARG A 18 -9.40 -4.43 0.41
N THR A 19 -9.82 -4.97 1.56
CA THR A 19 -9.67 -4.31 2.85
C THR A 19 -8.46 -4.88 3.57
N THR A 20 -7.50 -4.01 3.88
CA THR A 20 -6.21 -4.40 4.47
C THR A 20 -5.90 -3.52 5.68
N LEU A 21 -5.44 -4.12 6.77
CA LEU A 21 -4.85 -3.43 7.90
C LEU A 21 -3.35 -3.27 7.70
N LYS A 22 -2.92 -2.03 7.46
CA LYS A 22 -1.50 -1.69 7.29
C LYS A 22 -0.87 -1.24 8.60
N LEU A 23 0.09 -2.00 9.11
CA LEU A 23 0.94 -1.62 10.22
C LEU A 23 2.26 -1.07 9.68
N ARG A 24 2.54 0.21 9.90
CA ARG A 24 3.76 0.88 9.39
C ARG A 24 4.63 1.44 10.51
N GLY A 25 5.93 1.16 10.44
CA GLY A 25 6.96 1.75 11.29
C GLY A 25 7.89 2.63 10.45
N MET A 26 7.89 3.94 10.71
CA MET A 26 8.64 4.92 9.91
C MET A 26 9.69 5.64 10.75
N LEU A 27 10.91 5.77 10.21
CA LEU A 27 11.95 6.65 10.73
C LEU A 27 11.98 7.93 9.90
N GLY A 28 11.74 9.05 10.55
CA GLY A 28 11.67 10.37 9.92
C GLY A 28 12.85 11.27 10.29
N TYR A 29 13.37 11.99 9.31
CA TYR A 29 14.35 13.06 9.49
C TYR A 29 13.79 14.40 8.99
N LYS A 30 13.86 15.44 9.84
CA LYS A 30 13.40 16.79 9.49
C LYS A 30 14.50 17.51 8.71
N LEU A 31 14.22 17.82 7.45
CA LEU A 31 15.08 18.63 6.60
C LEU A 31 14.93 20.12 6.94
N ILE A 32 13.71 20.56 7.22
CA ILE A 32 13.38 21.92 7.63
C ILE A 32 12.56 21.84 8.91
N ASN A 33 12.94 22.64 9.92
CA ASN A 33 12.26 22.68 11.21
C ASN A 33 12.00 24.14 11.61
N GLY A 34 10.92 24.73 11.08
CA GLY A 34 10.43 26.04 11.48
C GLY A 34 9.16 25.94 12.35
N ASP A 35 8.76 27.07 12.94
CA ASP A 35 7.63 27.11 13.89
C ASP A 35 6.27 26.88 13.21
N GLY A 36 6.09 27.40 11.99
CA GLY A 36 4.86 27.23 11.22
C GLY A 36 4.94 26.19 10.09
N PHE A 37 6.15 25.79 9.71
CA PHE A 37 6.40 24.92 8.57
C PHE A 37 7.56 23.96 8.85
N LYS A 38 7.34 22.67 8.60
CA LYS A 38 8.37 21.64 8.70
C LYS A 38 8.32 20.74 7.48
N LEU A 39 9.51 20.37 6.99
CA LEU A 39 9.68 19.40 5.92
C LEU A 39 10.44 18.21 6.48
N ARG A 40 9.92 17.01 6.27
CA ARG A 40 10.53 15.75 6.71
C ARG A 40 10.54 14.73 5.59
N VAL A 41 11.58 13.91 5.57
CA VAL A 41 11.61 12.68 4.80
C VAL A 41 11.51 11.52 5.77
N ALA A 42 10.81 10.46 5.40
CA ALA A 42 10.65 9.29 6.23
C ALA A 42 10.80 8.02 5.39
N THR A 43 11.43 7.01 5.94
CA THR A 43 11.49 5.67 5.34
C THR A 43 11.27 4.62 6.42
N GLY A 44 10.77 3.47 6.03
CA GLY A 44 10.35 2.47 7.00
C GLY A 44 9.95 1.17 6.36
N VAL A 45 9.42 0.29 7.19
CA VAL A 45 8.83 -0.97 6.77
C VAL A 45 7.37 -1.00 7.19
N SER A 46 6.57 -1.71 6.43
CA SER A 46 5.19 -2.00 6.80
C SER A 46 4.83 -3.45 6.55
N TYR A 47 3.79 -3.88 7.26
CA TYR A 47 3.17 -5.18 7.12
C TYR A 47 1.67 -5.00 6.92
N ASP A 48 1.17 -5.56 5.83
CA ASP A 48 -0.20 -5.42 5.36
C ASP A 48 -0.94 -6.74 5.64
N LEU A 49 -1.90 -6.71 6.58
CA LEU A 49 -2.75 -7.85 6.94
C LEU A 49 -4.06 -7.79 6.15
N LEU A 50 -4.37 -8.80 5.35
CA LEU A 50 -5.62 -8.84 4.59
C LEU A 50 -6.79 -9.13 5.54
N LEU A 51 -7.77 -8.22 5.62
CA LEU A 51 -8.94 -8.38 6.50
C LEU A 51 -10.17 -8.92 5.76
N GLY A 52 -10.26 -8.70 4.45
CA GLY A 52 -11.37 -9.18 3.64
C GLY A 52 -11.28 -8.74 2.19
N ILE A 53 -11.95 -9.52 1.34
CA ILE A 53 -12.14 -9.25 -0.09
C ILE A 53 -13.63 -9.12 -0.30
N ASP A 54 -14.10 -7.95 -0.76
CA ASP A 54 -15.49 -7.80 -1.19
C ASP A 54 -15.54 -7.94 -2.71
N ASN A 55 -16.42 -8.82 -3.19
CA ASN A 55 -16.57 -9.15 -4.60
C ASN A 55 -18.04 -8.92 -4.97
N SER A 56 -18.36 -7.72 -5.46
CA SER A 56 -19.74 -7.30 -5.66
C SER A 56 -20.43 -7.99 -6.85
N GLU A 57 -19.71 -8.79 -7.67
CA GLU A 57 -20.27 -9.44 -8.86
C GLU A 57 -19.87 -10.93 -8.98
N GLY A 58 -20.18 -11.71 -7.95
CA GLY A 58 -20.87 -13.01 -8.09
C GLY A 58 -20.33 -14.13 -9.00
N ASN A 59 -19.11 -14.14 -9.52
CA ASN A 59 -18.63 -15.24 -10.38
C ASN A 59 -17.17 -15.68 -10.20
N ILE A 60 -16.49 -15.31 -9.12
CA ILE A 60 -15.15 -15.85 -8.87
C ILE A 60 -14.99 -16.26 -7.40
N ALA A 61 -14.98 -17.58 -7.21
CA ALA A 61 -14.75 -18.25 -5.93
C ALA A 61 -13.26 -18.16 -5.58
N TRP A 62 -12.82 -17.00 -5.09
CA TRP A 62 -11.54 -16.89 -4.40
C TRP A 62 -11.82 -17.07 -2.90
N GLU A 63 -11.41 -18.22 -2.35
CA GLU A 63 -11.44 -18.46 -0.91
C GLU A 63 -10.26 -17.74 -0.22
N MET A 64 -10.45 -17.27 1.02
CA MET A 64 -9.42 -16.57 1.81
C MET A 64 -8.15 -17.42 2.06
N ASP A 65 -8.17 -18.71 1.76
CA ASP A 65 -7.07 -19.66 1.93
C ASP A 65 -5.96 -19.53 0.85
N ASP A 66 -6.20 -18.83 -0.27
CA ASP A 66 -5.22 -18.71 -1.37
C ASP A 66 -4.35 -17.43 -1.32
N PHE A 67 -4.52 -16.59 -0.29
CA PHE A 67 -3.73 -15.37 -0.11
C PHE A 67 -2.84 -15.49 1.13
N LYS A 68 -1.54 -15.18 0.99
CA LYS A 68 -0.67 -15.02 2.15
C LYS A 68 -1.25 -13.96 3.09
N ASP A 69 -1.44 -14.35 4.35
CA ASP A 69 -2.08 -13.59 5.43
C ASP A 69 -1.51 -12.16 5.63
N GLY A 70 -0.30 -11.91 5.12
CA GLY A 70 0.16 -10.55 4.91
C GLY A 70 1.44 -10.40 4.10
N SER A 71 1.74 -9.15 3.75
CA SER A 71 2.90 -8.79 2.93
C SER A 71 3.77 -7.75 3.60
N PHE A 72 5.09 -7.88 3.43
CA PHE A 72 6.06 -6.87 3.86
C PHE A 72 6.34 -5.88 2.75
N ASN A 73 6.43 -4.60 3.12
CA ASN A 73 6.75 -3.52 2.21
C ASN A 73 7.89 -2.66 2.75
N LEU A 74 8.61 -2.03 1.83
CA LEU A 74 9.50 -0.90 2.09
C LEU A 74 8.76 0.40 1.77
N ASP A 75 8.77 1.34 2.70
CA ASP A 75 8.07 2.62 2.57
C ASP A 75 9.03 3.80 2.48
N LEU A 76 8.64 4.80 1.69
CA LEU A 76 9.29 6.10 1.58
C LEU A 76 8.20 7.18 1.56
N ALA A 77 8.41 8.28 2.28
CA ALA A 77 7.44 9.35 2.37
C ALA A 77 8.10 10.72 2.56
N VAL A 78 7.39 11.77 2.12
CA VAL A 78 7.79 13.16 2.33
C VAL A 78 6.65 13.86 3.07
N GLY A 79 6.91 14.31 4.28
CA GLY A 79 5.94 15.00 5.13
C GLY A 79 6.11 16.52 5.08
N LEU A 80 4.98 17.21 4.94
CA LEU A 80 4.83 18.65 5.11
C LEU A 80 3.95 18.88 6.34
N ASP A 81 4.52 19.48 7.37
CA ASP A 81 3.76 19.86 8.57
C ASP A 81 3.56 21.38 8.56
N ILE A 82 2.30 21.81 8.56
CA ILE A 82 1.88 23.21 8.59
C ILE A 82 1.08 23.44 9.87
N ALA A 83 1.66 24.18 10.81
CA ALA A 83 1.13 24.35 12.16
C ALA A 83 0.81 22.98 12.82
N PHE A 84 -0.47 22.64 12.96
CA PHE A 84 -0.95 21.38 13.53
C PHE A 84 -1.32 20.33 12.48
N LEU A 85 -1.34 20.67 11.19
CA LEU A 85 -1.73 19.78 10.11
C LEU A 85 -0.50 19.13 9.47
N THR A 86 -0.59 17.85 9.15
CA THR A 86 0.42 17.10 8.40
C THR A 86 -0.18 16.57 7.12
N VAL A 87 0.54 16.73 6.01
CA VAL A 87 0.27 16.08 4.73
C VAL A 87 1.51 15.31 4.33
N GLU A 88 1.37 14.03 4.03
CA GLU A 88 2.48 13.13 3.70
C GLU A 88 2.12 12.25 2.50
N PRO A 89 2.51 12.62 1.27
CA PRO A 89 2.61 11.68 0.18
C PRO A 89 3.67 10.60 0.45
N GLY A 90 3.36 9.36 0.08
CA GLY A 90 4.22 8.21 0.27
C GLY A 90 4.16 7.20 -0.87
N LEU A 91 5.20 6.37 -0.92
CA LEU A 91 5.38 5.26 -1.84
C LEU A 91 5.71 4.02 -1.01
N SER A 92 5.06 2.91 -1.32
CA SER A 92 5.32 1.60 -0.74
C SER A 92 5.69 0.62 -1.84
N TYR A 93 6.74 -0.14 -1.62
CA TYR A 93 7.23 -1.17 -2.53
C TYR A 93 7.12 -2.54 -1.86
N GLY A 94 6.37 -3.46 -2.45
CA GLY A 94 6.22 -4.82 -1.93
C GLY A 94 7.53 -5.60 -2.00
N LEU A 95 8.02 -6.07 -0.85
CA LEU A 95 9.26 -6.86 -0.76
C LEU A 95 9.00 -8.38 -0.83
N THR A 96 7.78 -8.82 -0.54
CA THR A 96 7.40 -10.24 -0.53
C THR A 96 6.33 -10.54 -1.58
N ASN A 97 6.50 -11.64 -2.31
CA ASN A 97 5.48 -12.17 -3.21
C ASN A 97 4.23 -12.55 -2.41
N VAL A 98 3.07 -12.07 -2.88
CA VAL A 98 1.75 -12.26 -2.24
C VAL A 98 1.14 -13.62 -2.59
N PHE A 99 1.76 -14.38 -3.51
CA PHE A 99 1.30 -15.69 -3.98
C PHE A 99 2.10 -16.84 -3.33
N GLU A 100 1.44 -17.96 -3.04
CA GLU A 100 2.08 -19.23 -2.67
C GLU A 100 2.35 -20.10 -3.91
N ASP A 101 3.61 -20.57 -4.03
CA ASP A 101 4.10 -21.76 -4.74
C ASP A 101 3.28 -22.35 -5.90
N ASP A 102 2.95 -21.55 -6.93
CA ASP A 102 2.66 -22.06 -8.28
C ASP A 102 3.87 -21.81 -9.21
N PRO A 103 4.52 -22.85 -9.76
CA PRO A 103 5.68 -22.72 -10.63
C PRO A 103 5.39 -22.03 -11.98
N LEU A 104 4.12 -21.85 -12.37
CA LEU A 104 3.75 -21.08 -13.58
C LEU A 104 3.60 -19.57 -13.32
N LEU A 105 3.52 -19.14 -12.05
CA LEU A 105 3.28 -17.74 -11.67
C LEU A 105 4.41 -17.14 -10.80
N SER A 106 5.29 -17.97 -10.22
CA SER A 106 6.47 -17.55 -9.46
C SER A 106 7.55 -16.81 -10.28
N GLU A 107 7.51 -16.86 -11.62
CA GLU A 107 8.43 -16.09 -12.47
C GLU A 107 8.03 -14.61 -12.61
N ASN A 108 6.77 -14.26 -12.30
CA ASN A 108 6.35 -12.87 -12.20
C ASN A 108 6.53 -12.44 -10.75
N ASP A 109 7.73 -11.95 -10.46
CA ASP A 109 8.13 -11.18 -9.27
C ASP A 109 7.26 -9.92 -9.19
N ALA A 110 5.95 -10.10 -8.93
CA ALA A 110 4.88 -9.11 -9.01
C ALA A 110 4.97 -8.16 -7.81
N LYS A 111 6.08 -7.43 -7.78
CA LYS A 111 6.36 -6.30 -6.89
C LYS A 111 5.42 -5.18 -7.27
N TYR A 112 4.43 -4.95 -6.41
CA TYR A 112 3.51 -3.84 -6.54
C TYR A 112 4.13 -2.58 -5.95
N VAL A 113 3.81 -1.45 -6.58
CA VAL A 113 4.11 -0.11 -6.07
C VAL A 113 2.79 0.54 -5.70
N THR A 114 2.64 0.90 -4.43
CA THR A 114 1.46 1.61 -3.94
C THR A 114 1.82 3.07 -3.67
N THR A 115 1.04 3.98 -4.21
CA THR A 115 1.10 5.41 -3.86
C THR A 115 0.11 5.68 -2.74
N SER A 116 0.45 6.55 -1.79
CA SER A 116 -0.42 6.89 -0.68
C SER A 116 -0.37 8.38 -0.37
N LEU A 117 -1.46 8.88 0.22
CA LEU A 117 -1.54 10.22 0.78
C LEU A 117 -2.06 10.11 2.21
N THR A 118 -1.23 10.49 3.17
CA THR A 118 -1.61 10.54 4.59
C THR A 118 -1.90 11.99 4.99
N VAL A 119 -3.02 12.21 5.67
CA VAL A 119 -3.34 13.49 6.31
C VAL A 119 -3.49 13.26 7.81
N GLY A 120 -2.88 14.10 8.62
CA GLY A 120 -2.85 13.92 10.08
C GLY A 120 -2.93 15.24 10.83
N ILE A 121 -3.27 15.14 12.11
CA ILE A 121 -3.26 16.26 13.06
C ILE A 121 -2.22 15.96 14.13
N VAL A 122 -1.30 16.89 14.33
CA VAL A 122 -0.29 16.84 15.39
C VAL A 122 -0.90 17.41 16.67
N LEU A 123 -1.18 16.53 17.63
CA LEU A 123 -1.64 16.90 18.96
C LEU A 123 -0.44 16.98 19.91
N GLY A 124 -0.31 18.07 20.66
CA GLY A 124 0.77 18.27 21.65
C GLY A 124 1.72 19.44 21.40
N GLY A 125 1.40 20.33 20.45
CA GLY A 125 2.14 21.58 20.20
C GLY A 125 1.75 22.74 21.11
N GLY A 126 1.69 22.53 22.43
CA GLY A 126 1.43 23.59 23.41
C GLY A 126 2.70 24.38 23.75
N SER A 127 2.75 25.63 23.28
CA SER A 127 3.66 26.74 23.65
C SER A 127 4.74 26.48 24.69
N ARG A 128 6.01 26.63 24.28
CA ARG A 128 7.03 27.39 25.03
C ARG A 128 7.97 28.08 24.06
#